data_AF-A0A662D707-F1
#
_entry.id   AF-A0A662D707-F1
#
_cell.length_a   1.000
_cell.length_b   1.000
_cell.length_c   1.000
_cell.angle_alpha   90.00
_cell.angle_beta   90.00
_cell.angle_gamma   90.00
#
_symmetry.space_group_name_H-M   'P 1'
#
loop_
_entity.id
_entity.type
_entity.pdbx_description
1 polymer ?
#
loop_
_entity_poly.entity_id
_entity_poly.type
_entity_poly.pdbx_seq_one_letter_code
_entity_poly.pdbx_strand_id
1 'polypeptide(L)'
;MRVITGPPYFALSNFRDIRKRSGIKKKNRQGHIYIVGKTETGKSTLIENVVLNIKEGNGLCLIDLRGDLAEEVLNFVPKERR
;
A
#
# COMPACT_ATOMS: atom_id res chain seq x y z
N MET A 1 -6.58 -11.63 -0.86
CA MET A 1 -6.68 -10.18 -0.58
C MET A 1 -7.03 -9.45 -1.87
N ARG A 2 -8.07 -8.60 -1.92
CA ARG A 2 -8.38 -7.84 -3.15
C ARG A 2 -7.34 -6.73 -3.32
N VAL A 3 -6.38 -6.98 -4.20
CA VAL A 3 -5.38 -6.00 -4.63
C VAL A 3 -6.08 -4.81 -5.27
N ILE A 4 -5.91 -3.62 -4.70
CA ILE A 4 -6.44 -2.38 -5.25
C ILE A 4 -5.37 -1.79 -6.15
N THR A 5 -5.60 -1.79 -7.46
CA THR A 5 -4.63 -1.32 -8.44
C THR A 5 -4.75 0.19 -8.69
N GLY A 6 -3.60 0.85 -8.81
CA GLY A 6 -3.44 2.23 -9.30
C GLY A 6 -3.27 3.31 -8.21
N PRO A 7 -2.27 4.21 -8.29
CA PRO A 7 -2.19 5.41 -7.48
C PRO A 7 -3.39 6.32 -7.79
N PRO A 8 -3.92 7.05 -6.80
CA PRO A 8 -3.47 7.17 -5.41
C PRO A 8 -4.09 6.13 -4.45
N TYR A 9 -4.66 5.04 -4.93
CA TYR A 9 -5.54 4.17 -4.14
C TYR A 9 -4.77 3.12 -3.33
N PHE A 10 -5.27 2.83 -2.13
CA PHE A 10 -4.77 1.76 -1.26
C PHE A 10 -5.87 1.08 -0.44
N ALA A 11 -7.12 1.57 -0.50
CA ALA A 11 -8.25 1.03 0.26
C ALA A 11 -9.56 1.07 -0.54
N LEU A 12 -10.53 0.24 -0.15
CA LEU A 12 -11.92 0.33 -0.58
C LEU A 12 -12.74 0.85 0.60
N SER A 13 -13.48 1.93 0.39
CA SER A 13 -14.53 2.36 1.32
C SER A 13 -15.84 1.66 0.96
N ASN A 14 -16.63 1.31 1.97
CA ASN A 14 -17.98 0.76 1.87
C ASN A 14 -19.03 1.73 2.42
N PHE A 15 -18.74 3.04 2.42
CA PHE A 15 -19.65 4.04 2.96
C PHE A 15 -21.01 3.98 2.24
N ARG A 16 -22.09 3.77 3.00
CA ARG A 16 -23.46 3.61 2.48
C ARG A 16 -23.60 2.49 1.45
N ASP A 17 -22.92 1.37 1.68
CA ASP A 17 -22.87 0.19 0.79
C ASP A 17 -22.27 0.46 -0.61
N ILE A 18 -21.72 1.65 -0.83
CA ILE A 18 -21.05 2.01 -2.07
C ILE A 18 -19.58 1.63 -1.94
N ARG A 19 -19.15 0.63 -2.72
CA ARG A 19 -17.73 0.26 -2.83
C ARG A 19 -16.99 1.26 -3.70
N LYS A 20 -16.21 2.15 -3.08
CA LYS A 20 -15.41 3.15 -3.78
C LYS A 20 -13.93 3.00 -3.46
N ARG A 21 -13.05 3.15 -4.47
CA ARG A 21 -11.61 3.22 -4.25
C ARG A 21 -11.27 4.49 -3.47
N SER A 22 -10.48 4.33 -2.43
CA SER A 22 -10.03 5.37 -1.52
C SER A 22 -8.52 5.39 -1.45
N GLY A 23 -7.97 6.60 -1.29
CA GLY A 23 -6.55 6.84 -1.34
C GLY A 23 -6.19 8.27 -0.97
N ILE A 24 -4.89 8.58 -0.92
CA ILE A 24 -4.36 9.90 -0.58
C ILE A 24 -3.73 10.52 -1.82
N LYS A 25 -4.22 11.70 -2.24
CA LYS A 25 -3.69 12.47 -3.37
C LYS A 25 -2.18 12.62 -3.27
N LYS A 26 -1.45 12.55 -4.39
CA LYS A 26 0.02 12.64 -4.42
C LYS A 26 0.57 13.83 -3.61
N LYS A 27 -0.03 15.02 -3.77
CA LYS A 27 0.35 16.24 -3.01
C LYS A 27 0.24 16.09 -1.49
N ASN A 28 -0.74 15.32 -1.00
CA ASN A 28 -0.95 15.12 0.43
C ASN A 28 0.01 14.06 1.00
N ARG A 29 0.54 13.15 0.17
CA ARG A 29 1.49 12.11 0.63
C ARG A 29 2.84 12.67 1.05
N GLN A 30 3.17 13.90 0.62
CA GLN A 30 4.39 14.60 1.04
C GLN A 30 4.37 14.97 2.53
N GLY A 31 3.19 15.05 3.15
CA GLY A 31 3.04 15.33 4.59
C GLY A 31 3.26 14.13 5.52
N HIS A 32 3.82 13.03 5.00
CA HIS A 32 3.96 11.75 5.69
C HIS A 32 2.61 11.12 6.11
N ILE A 33 2.65 9.82 6.44
CA ILE A 33 1.48 9.07 6.86
C ILE A 33 1.85 8.34 8.14
N TYR A 34 1.05 8.53 9.19
CA TYR A 34 1.16 7.78 10.42
C TYR A 34 0.01 6.78 10.53
N ILE A 35 0.33 5.51 10.76
CA ILE A 35 -0.65 4.41 10.78
C ILE A 35 -0.66 3.81 12.19
N VAL A 36 -1.81 3.85 12.86
CA VAL A 36 -1.99 3.35 14.23
C VAL A 36 -3.07 2.27 14.28
N GLY A 37 -2.88 1.26 15.13
CA GLY A 37 -3.89 0.27 15.47
C GLY A 37 -3.30 -0.88 16.28
N LYS A 38 -4.12 -1.81 16.78
CA LYS A 38 -3.66 -3.05 17.45
C LYS A 38 -3.12 -4.08 16.44
N THR A 39 -2.37 -5.08 16.89
CA THR A 39 -1.98 -6.24 16.03
C THR A 39 -3.20 -6.80 15.31
N GLU A 40 -3.00 -7.31 14.09
CA GLU A 40 -4.04 -7.95 13.24
C GLU A 40 -5.14 -7.01 12.70
N THR A 41 -5.03 -5.69 12.88
CA THR A 41 -6.00 -4.73 12.30
C THR A 41 -5.73 -4.39 10.83
N GLY A 42 -4.89 -5.15 10.12
CA GLY A 42 -4.59 -4.93 8.69
C GLY A 42 -3.58 -3.82 8.38
N LYS A 43 -2.67 -3.49 9.33
CA LYS A 43 -1.59 -2.51 9.07
C LYS A 43 -0.62 -2.96 7.99
N SER A 44 -0.11 -4.20 8.06
CA SER A 44 0.78 -4.75 7.02
C SER A 44 0.08 -4.75 5.65
N THR A 45 -1.17 -5.21 5.61
CA THR A 45 -2.04 -5.16 4.41
C THR A 45 -2.16 -3.75 3.82
N LEU A 46 -2.29 -2.72 4.66
CA LEU A 46 -2.35 -1.33 4.18
C LEU A 46 -1.02 -0.93 3.51
N ILE A 47 0.11 -1.29 4.13
CA ILE A 47 1.45 -1.00 3.60
C ILE A 47 1.68 -1.75 2.28
N GLU A 48 1.31 -3.03 2.19
CA GLU A 48 1.40 -3.82 0.95
C GLU A 48 0.65 -3.17 -0.22
N ASN A 49 -0.55 -2.64 0.04
CA ASN A 49 -1.31 -1.92 -0.99
C ASN A 49 -0.61 -0.62 -1.44
N VAL A 50 0.12 0.04 -0.54
CA VAL A 50 0.95 1.20 -0.91
C VAL A 50 2.16 0.76 -1.73
N VAL A 51 2.85 -0.31 -1.31
CA VAL A 51 4.01 -0.90 -2.01
C VAL A 51 3.69 -1.22 -3.47
N LEU A 52 2.50 -1.76 -3.75
CA LEU A 52 2.06 -2.11 -5.11
C LEU A 52 2.09 -0.95 -6.11
N ASN A 53 2.18 0.30 -5.64
CA ASN A 53 2.37 1.47 -6.50
C ASN A 53 3.76 1.48 -7.19
N ILE A 54 4.68 0.56 -6.84
CA ILE A 54 5.96 0.34 -7.54
C ILE A 54 5.76 -0.06 -9.01
N LYS A 55 4.62 -0.68 -9.34
CA LYS A 55 4.26 -1.07 -10.72
C LYS A 55 4.09 0.13 -11.66
N GLU A 56 4.01 1.34 -11.11
CA GLU A 56 3.64 2.56 -11.81
C GLU A 56 4.83 3.48 -12.04
N GLY A 57 6.05 2.94 -11.95
CA GLY A 57 7.25 3.72 -12.19
C GLY A 57 7.84 4.41 -10.95
N ASN A 58 7.14 4.43 -9.80
CA ASN A 58 7.65 5.09 -8.60
C ASN A 58 8.76 4.27 -7.93
N GLY A 59 9.78 4.94 -7.38
CA GLY A 59 10.74 4.32 -6.46
C GLY A 59 10.11 4.07 -5.09
N LEU A 60 10.61 3.07 -4.37
CA LEU A 60 10.13 2.67 -3.06
C LEU A 60 11.31 2.23 -2.18
N CYS A 61 11.29 2.63 -0.91
CA CYS A 61 12.13 2.07 0.13
C CYS A 61 11.20 1.56 1.25
N LEU A 62 11.37 0.31 1.65
CA LEU A 62 10.68 -0.30 2.77
C LEU A 62 11.71 -0.63 3.85
N ILE A 63 11.46 -0.15 5.07
CA ILE A 63 12.22 -0.53 6.27
C ILE A 63 11.27 -1.36 7.13
N ASP A 64 11.60 -2.63 7.30
CA ASP A 64 10.82 -3.58 8.09
C ASP A 64 11.71 -4.23 9.15
N LEU A 65 11.25 -4.21 10.40
CA LEU A 65 11.99 -4.75 11.55
C LEU A 65 11.73 -6.25 11.76
N ARG A 66 10.70 -6.80 11.13
CA ARG A 66 10.32 -8.22 11.28
C ARG A 66 10.76 -9.07 10.09
N GLY A 67 10.80 -8.50 8.89
CA GLY A 67 11.29 -9.14 7.66
C GLY A 67 10.19 -9.83 6.85
N ASP A 68 9.07 -10.20 7.48
CA ASP A 68 7.93 -10.86 6.84
C ASP A 68 7.33 -10.02 5.71
N LEU A 69 7.19 -8.73 5.93
CA LEU A 69 6.64 -7.82 4.93
C LEU A 69 7.63 -7.60 3.78
N ALA A 70 8.94 -7.53 4.08
CA ALA A 70 9.96 -7.34 3.06
C ALA A 70 9.99 -8.51 2.06
N GLU A 71 9.87 -9.75 2.53
CA GLU A 71 9.79 -10.94 1.67
C GLU A 71 8.57 -10.89 0.74
N GLU A 72 7.40 -10.53 1.26
CA GLU A 72 6.18 -10.38 0.47
C GLU A 72 6.31 -9.28 -0.60
N VAL A 73 6.96 -8.16 -0.27
CA VAL A 73 7.16 -7.05 -1.22
C VAL A 73 7.97 -7.46 -2.45
N LEU A 74 8.96 -8.34 -2.30
CA LEU A 74 9.80 -8.82 -3.41
C LEU A 74 9.00 -9.55 -4.50
N ASN A 75 7.88 -10.18 -4.12
CA ASN A 75 6.95 -10.82 -5.07
C ASN A 75 6.25 -9.81 -5.98
N PHE A 76 6.19 -8.53 -5.59
CA PHE A 76 5.49 -7.48 -6.34
C PHE A 76 6.41 -6.58 -7.18
N VAL A 77 7.73 -6.74 -7.07
CA VAL A 77 8.70 -5.99 -7.89
C VAL A 77 8.57 -6.43 -9.35
N PRO A 78 8.26 -5.50 -10.29
CA PRO A 78 8.17 -5.82 -11.72
C PRO A 78 9.48 -6.41 -12.25
N LYS A 79 9.40 -7.36 -13.19
CA LYS A 79 10.58 -8.08 -13.71
C LYS A 79 11.58 -7.14 -14.37
N GLU A 80 11.09 -6.10 -15.04
CA GLU A 80 11.87 -5.04 -15.66
C GLU A 80 12.64 -4.14 -14.68
N ARG A 81 12.40 -4.30 -13.36
CA ARG A 81 13.04 -3.56 -12.27
C ARG A 81 13.83 -4.46 -11.31
N ARG A 82 14.00 -5.74 -11.66
CA ARG A 82 14.79 -6.70 -10.87
C ARG A 82 16.25 -6.69 -11.26
#